data_AF-A0A963N0F6-F1
#
_entry.id   AF-A0A963N0F6-F1
#
_cell.length_a   1.000
_cell.length_b   1.000
_cell.length_c   1.000
_cell.angle_alpha   90.00
_cell.angle_beta   90.00
_cell.angle_gamma   90.00
#
_symmetry.space_group_name_H-M   'P 1'
#
loop_
_entity.id
_entity.type
_entity.pdbx_description
1 polymer ?
#
loop_
_entity_poly.entity_id
_entity_poly.type
_entity_poly.pdbx_seq_one_letter_code
_entity_poly.pdbx_strand_id
1 'polypeptide(L)'
;MTDMSVAKKAVNYKPKHKVRFVTAASLFDGHDASINIMRRILQSSGAEVIHLGHNRSVGEIVNAALQEDVQGIAITSYQGGHVEFFKYMI
;
A
#
# COMPACT_ATOMS: atom_id res chain seq x y z
N MET A 1 18.17 -15.48 27.23
CA MET A 1 17.96 -16.18 25.95
C MET A 1 16.46 -16.17 25.73
N THR A 2 15.95 -15.11 25.09
CA THR A 2 14.51 -14.92 24.94
C THR A 2 14.00 -15.90 23.90
N ASP A 3 13.10 -16.77 24.34
CA ASP A 3 12.55 -17.86 23.55
C ASP A 3 11.75 -17.30 22.35
N MET A 4 12.23 -17.57 21.13
CA MET A 4 11.60 -17.16 19.87
C MET A 4 10.51 -18.14 19.39
N SER A 5 10.12 -19.12 20.21
CA SER A 5 9.23 -20.22 19.78
C SER A 5 7.75 -19.87 19.60
N VAL A 6 7.33 -18.60 19.80
CA VAL A 6 5.93 -18.18 19.58
C VAL A 6 5.79 -17.19 18.42
N ALA A 7 6.62 -17.32 17.37
CA ALA A 7 6.23 -16.78 16.06
C ALA A 7 5.19 -17.72 15.45
N LYS A 8 3.93 -17.59 15.91
CA LYS A 8 2.76 -18.26 15.31
C LYS A 8 2.84 -18.01 13.80
N LYS A 9 3.13 -19.06 13.03
CA LYS A 9 3.38 -18.99 11.58
C LYS A 9 2.22 -18.21 10.96
N ALA A 10 2.45 -16.95 10.58
CA ALA A 10 1.41 -16.10 10.03
C ALA A 10 0.97 -16.77 8.73
N VAL A 11 -0.20 -17.41 8.75
CA VAL A 11 -0.77 -18.00 7.54
C VAL A 11 -1.08 -16.83 6.61
N ASN A 12 -0.41 -16.79 5.45
CA ASN A 12 -0.71 -15.78 4.44
C ASN A 12 -2.20 -15.89 4.08
N TYR A 13 -2.96 -14.86 4.43
CA TYR A 13 -4.38 -14.77 4.08
C TYR A 13 -4.53 -14.80 2.57
N LYS A 14 -5.43 -15.65 2.07
CA LYS A 14 -5.80 -15.65 0.65
C LYS A 14 -7.19 -15.03 0.50
N PRO A 15 -7.34 -13.97 -0.31
CA PRO A 15 -8.63 -13.33 -0.49
C PRO A 15 -9.60 -14.26 -1.24
N LYS A 16 -10.87 -14.23 -0.84
CA LYS A 16 -11.95 -14.98 -1.50
C LYS A 16 -12.31 -14.42 -2.89
N HIS A 17 -12.15 -13.10 -3.06
CA HIS A 17 -12.41 -12.38 -4.31
C HIS A 17 -11.11 -11.89 -4.92
N LYS A 18 -11.16 -11.50 -6.19
CA LYS A 18 -10.03 -10.86 -6.85
C LYS A 18 -9.83 -9.46 -6.25
N VAL A 19 -8.80 -9.31 -5.42
CA VAL A 19 -8.49 -8.04 -4.75
C VAL A 19 -7.32 -7.37 -5.46
N ARG A 20 -7.53 -6.11 -5.83
CA ARG A 20 -6.58 -5.22 -6.48
C ARG A 20 -6.28 -4.03 -5.55
N PHE A 21 -5.02 -3.63 -5.50
CA PHE A 21 -4.55 -2.49 -4.72
C PHE A 21 -3.77 -1.51 -5.59
N VAL A 22 -3.98 -0.21 -5.39
CA VAL A 22 -3.00 0.82 -5.77
C VAL A 22 -2.03 1.03 -4.61
N THR A 23 -0.73 1.09 -4.90
CA THR A 23 0.32 1.38 -3.91
C THR A 23 1.18 2.55 -4.36
N ALA A 24 1.39 3.53 -3.48
CA ALA A 24 2.19 4.72 -3.77
C ALA A 24 2.83 5.32 -2.50
N ALA A 25 3.88 6.14 -2.67
CA ALA A 25 4.28 7.10 -1.64
C ALA A 25 3.70 8.49 -1.93
N SER A 26 3.41 9.25 -0.87
CA SER A 26 2.79 10.57 -0.94
C SER A 26 3.61 11.60 -1.75
N LEU A 27 3.01 12.76 -2.03
CA LEU A 27 3.65 13.82 -2.82
C LEU A 27 4.92 14.33 -2.11
N PHE A 28 5.99 14.49 -2.88
CA PHE A 28 7.35 14.83 -2.42
C PHE A 28 7.96 13.84 -1.42
N ASP A 29 7.40 12.65 -1.29
CA ASP A 29 7.94 11.60 -0.45
C ASP A 29 8.71 10.57 -1.28
N GLY A 30 10.01 10.44 -1.02
CA GLY A 30 10.89 9.44 -1.62
C GLY A 30 11.03 8.15 -0.80
N HIS A 31 10.38 8.04 0.36
CA HIS A 31 10.52 6.88 1.26
C HIS A 31 9.66 5.71 0.79
N ASP A 32 10.18 4.96 -0.17
CA ASP A 32 9.47 3.84 -0.79
C ASP A 32 9.78 2.47 -0.17
N ALA A 33 10.71 2.39 0.78
CA ALA A 33 11.13 1.13 1.40
C ALA A 33 9.93 0.38 2.03
N SER A 34 9.11 1.11 2.80
CA SER A 34 7.95 0.55 3.48
C SER A 34 6.86 0.11 2.50
N ILE A 35 6.56 0.89 1.46
CA ILE A 35 5.55 0.53 0.47
C ILE A 35 6.03 -0.65 -0.40
N ASN A 36 7.33 -0.76 -0.65
CA ASN A 36 7.94 -1.88 -1.36
C ASN A 36 7.84 -3.20 -0.57
N ILE A 37 7.98 -3.16 0.76
CA ILE A 37 7.74 -4.33 1.60
C ILE A 37 6.24 -4.68 1.60
N MET A 38 5.38 -3.68 1.79
CA MET A 38 3.93 -3.91 1.87
C MET A 38 3.37 -4.49 0.56
N ARG A 39 3.78 -3.97 -0.60
CA ARG A 39 3.34 -4.54 -1.89
C ARG A 39 3.77 -6.00 -2.07
N ARG A 40 4.96 -6.39 -1.60
CA ARG A 40 5.43 -7.78 -1.68
C ARG A 40 4.58 -8.68 -0.80
N ILE A 41 4.22 -8.22 0.40
CA ILE A 41 3.31 -8.95 1.29
C ILE A 41 1.92 -9.12 0.62
N LEU A 42 1.35 -8.03 0.07
CA LEU A 42 0.07 -8.08 -0.66
C LEU A 42 0.10 -9.05 -1.85
N GLN A 43 1.15 -8.97 -2.68
CA GLN A 43 1.36 -9.87 -3.81
C GLN A 43 1.49 -11.34 -3.36
N SER A 44 2.28 -11.61 -2.32
CA SER A 44 2.43 -12.95 -1.75
C SER A 44 1.16 -13.52 -1.12
N SER A 45 0.21 -12.65 -0.78
CA SER A 45 -1.12 -13.02 -0.27
C SER A 45 -2.12 -13.26 -1.41
N GLY A 46 -1.74 -13.01 -2.66
CA GLY A 46 -2.56 -13.23 -3.86
C GLY A 46 -3.35 -12.01 -4.33
N ALA A 47 -3.05 -10.81 -3.82
CA ALA A 47 -3.63 -9.56 -4.33
C ALA A 47 -2.86 -9.07 -5.57
N GLU A 48 -3.57 -8.51 -6.54
CA GLU A 48 -2.97 -7.78 -7.65
C GLU A 48 -2.57 -6.38 -7.17
N VAL A 49 -1.37 -5.93 -7.51
CA VAL A 49 -0.86 -4.64 -7.04
C VAL A 49 -0.42 -3.79 -8.21
N ILE A 50 -1.08 -2.64 -8.38
CA ILE A 50 -0.70 -1.56 -9.26
C ILE A 50 0.21 -0.63 -8.46
N HIS A 51 1.50 -0.65 -8.77
CA HIS A 51 2.50 0.13 -8.05
C HIS A 51 2.87 1.39 -8.82
N LEU A 52 2.55 2.56 -8.25
CA LEU A 52 2.81 3.86 -8.88
C LEU A 52 4.19 4.45 -8.50
N GLY A 53 4.89 3.83 -7.54
CA GLY A 53 6.17 4.32 -7.03
C GLY A 53 5.99 5.44 -6.00
N HIS A 54 6.96 6.35 -5.96
CA HIS A 54 7.03 7.43 -4.98
C HIS A 54 6.75 8.81 -5.61
N ASN A 55 6.60 9.84 -4.78
CA ASN A 55 6.31 11.21 -5.21
C ASN A 55 5.03 11.31 -6.08
N ARG A 56 3.90 10.84 -5.56
CA ARG A 56 2.61 10.87 -6.27
C ARG A 56 1.62 11.81 -5.62
N SER A 57 1.00 12.65 -6.45
CA SER A 57 -0.11 13.51 -6.03
C SER A 57 -1.36 12.68 -5.74
N VAL A 58 -2.25 13.21 -4.91
CA VAL A 58 -3.56 12.59 -4.64
C VAL A 58 -4.34 12.37 -5.94
N GLY A 59 -4.34 13.35 -6.85
CA GLY A 59 -5.05 13.25 -8.12
C GLY A 59 -4.55 12.08 -8.99
N GLU A 60 -3.24 11.88 -9.09
CA GLU A 60 -2.68 10.73 -9.81
C GLU A 60 -3.10 9.39 -9.17
N ILE A 61 -3.03 9.30 -7.84
CA ILE A 61 -3.37 8.07 -7.11
C ILE A 61 -4.85 7.74 -7.27
N VAL A 62 -5.74 8.73 -7.10
CA VAL A 62 -7.19 8.55 -7.21
C VAL A 62 -7.59 8.22 -8.64
N ASN A 63 -7.05 8.91 -9.64
CA ASN A 63 -7.34 8.61 -11.04
C ASN A 63 -6.91 7.18 -11.42
N ALA A 64 -5.73 6.75 -10.98
CA ALA A 64 -5.29 5.38 -11.20
C ALA A 64 -6.19 4.37 -10.48
N ALA A 65 -6.58 4.65 -9.23
CA ALA A 65 -7.46 3.77 -8.47
C ALA A 65 -8.85 3.61 -9.11
N LEU A 66 -9.40 4.70 -9.67
CA LEU A 66 -10.68 4.70 -10.37
C LEU A 66 -10.59 3.95 -11.72
N GLN A 67 -9.54 4.19 -12.50
CA GLN A 67 -9.35 3.51 -13.79
C GLN A 67 -9.09 2.01 -13.63
N GLU A 68 -8.38 1.62 -12.58
CA GLU A 68 -8.03 0.24 -12.30
C GLU A 68 -9.10 -0.51 -11.49
N ASP A 69 -10.19 0.17 -11.09
CA ASP A 69 -11.29 -0.40 -10.30
C ASP A 69 -10.78 -1.21 -9.08
N VAL A 70 -9.97 -0.56 -8.24
CA VAL A 70 -9.33 -1.20 -7.09
C VAL A 70 -10.21 -1.20 -5.84
N GLN A 71 -10.04 -2.23 -5.01
CA GLN A 71 -10.74 -2.33 -3.72
C GLN A 71 -10.01 -1.60 -2.59
N GLY A 72 -8.75 -1.20 -2.80
CA GLY A 72 -7.98 -0.49 -1.79
C GLY A 72 -6.81 0.31 -2.34
N ILE A 73 -6.44 1.34 -1.57
CA ILE A 73 -5.29 2.19 -1.83
C ILE A 73 -4.39 2.12 -0.59
N ALA A 74 -3.11 1.80 -0.78
CA ALA A 74 -2.11 1.80 0.29
C ALA A 74 -1.06 2.87 0.03
N ILE A 75 -0.85 3.75 1.01
CA ILE A 75 -0.01 4.93 0.88
C ILE A 75 0.97 5.00 2.03
N THR A 76 2.22 5.32 1.73
CA THR A 76 3.21 5.73 2.72
C THR A 76 3.40 7.24 2.70
N SER A 77 3.47 7.86 3.88
CA SER A 77 3.76 9.28 4.03
C SER A 77 4.73 9.50 5.18
N TYR A 78 5.96 9.85 4.84
CA TYR A 78 7.07 10.10 5.77
C TYR A 78 7.48 11.58 5.83
N GLN A 79 7.04 12.42 4.88
CA GLN A 79 7.41 13.84 4.80
C GLN A 79 6.46 14.79 5.56
N GLY A 80 5.42 14.26 6.21
CA GLY A 80 4.40 15.08 6.87
C GLY A 80 3.27 15.48 5.92
N GLY A 81 2.35 16.33 6.39
CA GLY A 81 1.16 16.73 5.63
C GLY A 81 0.17 15.60 5.34
N HIS A 82 0.30 14.45 6.03
CA HIS A 82 -0.52 13.27 5.78
C HIS A 82 -2.00 13.51 6.11
N VAL A 83 -2.31 14.37 7.10
CA VAL A 83 -3.70 14.69 7.46
C VAL A 83 -4.39 15.41 6.30
N GLU A 84 -3.76 16.43 5.73
CA GLU A 84 -4.25 17.19 4.59
C GLU A 84 -4.29 16.31 3.34
N PHE A 85 -3.25 15.51 3.11
CA PHE A 85 -3.15 14.59 1.98
C PHE A 85 -4.29 13.55 1.98
N PHE A 86 -4.54 12.89 3.13
CA PHE A 86 -5.63 11.92 3.24
C PHE A 86 -7.01 12.60 3.24
N LYS A 87 -7.14 13.80 3.81
CA LYS A 87 -8.40 14.58 3.70
C LYS A 87 -8.73 14.98 2.27
N TYR A 88 -7.74 15.27 1.44
CA TYR A 88 -7.96 15.62 0.04
C TYR A 88 -8.28 14.39 -0.83
N MET A 89 -8.00 13.18 -0.34
CA MET A 89 -8.24 11.92 -1.05
C MET A 89 -9.66 11.37 -0.88
N ILE A 90 -10.35 11.75 0.20
CA ILE A 90 -11.71 11.32 0.58
C ILE A 90 -12.70 12.43 0.23
#